data_AF-A0A967SXU9-F1
#
_entry.id   AF-A0A967SXU9-F1
#
_cell.length_a   1.000
_cell.length_b   1.000
_cell.length_c   1.000
_cell.angle_alpha   90.00
_cell.angle_beta   90.00
_cell.angle_gamma   90.00
#
_symmetry.space_group_name_H-M   'P 1'
#
loop_
_entity.id
_entity.type
_entity.pdbx_description
1 polymer ?
#
loop_
_entity_poly.entity_id
_entity_poly.type
_entity_poly.pdbx_seq_one_letter_code
_entity_poly.pdbx_strand_id
1 'polypeptide(L)'
;GISRAIGEAMIVAIAAGAGPNFTLNPLEAAETMTGHIVRISGGDISYDSLDYNSLFAIALVLFLFTLLLNIISQRIIRRFREV
;
A
#
# COMPACT_ATOMS: atom_id res chain seq x y z
N GLY A 1 -15.35 10.27 16.42
CA GLY A 1 -14.12 9.48 16.60
C GLY A 1 -13.70 8.79 15.32
N ILE A 2 -14.55 7.90 14.78
CA ILE A 2 -14.28 7.10 13.57
C ILE A 2 -13.93 7.98 12.35
N SER A 3 -14.64 9.09 12.14
CA SER A 3 -14.37 10.03 11.05
C SER A 3 -12.98 10.69 11.12
N ARG A 4 -12.40 10.81 12.33
CA ARG A 4 -11.08 11.42 12.53
C ARG A 4 -9.95 10.41 12.23
N ALA A 5 -10.15 9.15 12.60
CA ALA A 5 -9.22 8.06 12.27
C ALA A 5 -9.19 7.76 10.76
N ILE A 6 -10.34 7.83 10.08
CA ILE A 6 -10.42 7.71 8.61
C ILE A 6 -9.72 8.92 7.95
N GLY A 7 -9.95 10.13 8.47
CA GLY A 7 -9.32 11.35 7.97
C GLY A 7 -7.80 11.36 8.11
N GLU A 8 -7.25 10.93 9.25
CA GLU A 8 -5.80 10.80 9.47
C GLU A 8 -5.18 9.78 8.51
N ALA A 9 -5.84 8.64 8.27
CA ALA A 9 -5.36 7.64 7.31
C ALA A 9 -5.42 8.14 5.85
N MET A 10 -6.46 8.89 5.48
CA MET A 10 -6.59 9.49 4.15
C MET A 10 -5.53 10.58 3.90
N ILE A 11 -5.26 11.46 4.87
CA ILE A 11 -4.26 12.52 4.71
C ILE A 11 -2.86 11.94 4.51
N VAL A 12 -2.51 10.88 5.25
CA VAL A 12 -1.21 10.20 5.11
C VAL A 12 -1.08 9.56 3.73
N ALA A 13 -2.16 8.93 3.22
CA ALA A 13 -2.16 8.34 1.88
C ALA A 13 -1.96 9.40 0.77
N ILE A 14 -2.51 10.61 0.94
CA ILE A 14 -2.34 11.73 -0.01
C ILE A 14 -0.95 12.36 0.13
N ALA A 15 -0.45 12.54 1.35
CA ALA A 15 0.88 13.11 1.62
C ALA A 15 2.03 12.23 1.10
N ALA A 16 1.83 10.92 1.03
CA ALA A 16 2.78 9.99 0.41
C ALA A 16 2.99 10.26 -1.10
N GLY A 17 2.05 10.95 -1.75
CA GLY A 17 2.17 11.40 -3.14
C GLY A 17 1.90 10.33 -4.19
N ALA A 18 1.41 10.77 -5.35
CA ALA A 18 0.96 9.94 -6.48
C ALA A 18 1.93 9.98 -7.68
N GLY A 19 3.24 10.12 -7.43
CA GLY A 19 4.26 10.24 -8.48
C GLY A 19 5.30 9.13 -8.40
N PRO A 20 5.82 8.62 -9.55
CA PRO A 20 6.88 7.61 -9.60
C PRO A 20 8.22 8.21 -9.22
N ASN A 21 8.43 8.44 -7.92
CA ASN A 21 9.72 8.89 -7.40
C ASN A 21 10.29 7.79 -6.51
N PHE A 22 11.25 7.02 -7.05
CA PHE A 22 12.06 6.09 -6.28
C PHE A 22 13.16 6.89 -5.57
N THR A 23 12.78 7.54 -4.47
CA THR A 23 13.69 8.32 -3.64
C THR A 23 13.85 7.64 -2.28
N LEU A 24 15.08 7.47 -1.85
CA LEU A 24 15.40 7.03 -0.47
C LEU A 24 15.39 8.21 0.50
N ASN A 25 15.09 9.42 0.01
CA ASN A 25 15.00 10.63 0.80
C ASN A 25 13.61 10.71 1.46
N PRO A 26 13.49 10.57 2.80
CA PRO A 26 12.20 10.61 3.50
C PRO A 26 11.50 11.99 3.43
N LEU A 27 12.17 13.02 2.90
CA LEU A 27 11.60 14.35 2.65
C LEU A 27 10.96 14.49 1.26
N GLU A 28 11.15 13.52 0.37
CA GLU A 28 10.53 13.50 -0.95
C GLU A 28 9.41 12.47 -1.00
N ALA A 29 8.30 12.84 -1.65
CA ALA A 29 7.17 11.93 -1.83
C ALA A 29 7.61 10.70 -2.64
N ALA A 30 7.37 9.50 -2.11
CA ALA A 30 7.75 8.23 -2.73
C ALA A 30 6.49 7.48 -3.21
N GLU A 31 6.58 6.82 -4.35
CA GLU A 31 5.44 6.10 -4.88
C GLU A 31 5.05 4.91 -3.98
N THR A 32 3.80 4.86 -3.55
CA THR A 32 3.30 3.69 -2.81
C THR A 32 2.95 2.56 -3.77
N MET A 33 3.15 1.30 -3.34
CA MET A 33 2.75 0.12 -4.12
C MET A 33 1.26 0.18 -4.53
N THR A 34 0.38 0.67 -3.65
CA THR A 34 -1.04 0.87 -3.96
C THR A 34 -1.27 1.96 -5.01
N GLY A 35 -0.57 3.09 -4.91
CA GLY A 35 -0.63 4.18 -5.91
C GLY A 35 -0.19 3.71 -7.29
N HIS A 36 0.85 2.87 -7.35
CA HIS A 36 1.33 2.25 -8.57
C HIS A 36 0.28 1.34 -9.22
N ILE A 37 -0.35 0.48 -8.43
CA ILE A 37 -1.41 -0.41 -8.89
C ILE A 37 -2.57 0.39 -9.51
N VAL A 38 -3.02 1.46 -8.83
CA VAL A 38 -4.14 2.30 -9.31
C VAL A 38 -3.78 3.02 -10.60
N ARG A 39 -2.56 3.57 -10.70
CA ARG A 39 -2.10 4.29 -11.89
C ARG A 39 -2.05 3.39 -13.12
N ILE A 40 -1.50 2.18 -12.98
CA ILE A 40 -1.44 1.23 -14.09
C ILE A 40 -2.84 0.69 -14.42
N SER A 41 -3.69 0.42 -13.42
CA SER A 41 -5.06 -0.06 -13.65
C SER A 41 -5.97 0.94 -14.39
N GLY A 42 -5.64 2.24 -14.37
CA GLY A 42 -6.41 3.29 -15.04
C GLY A 42 -5.89 3.72 -16.41
N GLY A 43 -4.77 3.17 -16.89
CA GLY A 43 -4.14 3.54 -18.17
C GLY A 43 -4.27 2.43 -19.22
N ASP A 44 -4.29 2.80 -20.49
CA ASP A 44 -4.27 1.90 -21.66
C ASP A 44 -2.97 1.08 -21.73
N ILE A 45 -2.81 0.13 -20.82
CA ILE A 45 -1.69 -0.82 -20.80
C ILE A 45 -1.90 -1.84 -21.91
N SER A 46 -0.91 -1.93 -22.81
CA SER A 46 -0.87 -2.98 -23.82
C SER A 46 -0.75 -4.34 -23.11
N TYR A 47 -1.67 -5.25 -23.45
CA TYR A 47 -1.63 -6.64 -23.04
C TYR A 47 -0.27 -7.23 -23.47
N ASP A 48 0.40 -7.98 -22.58
CA ASP A 48 1.77 -8.53 -22.75
C ASP A 48 2.95 -7.56 -22.48
N SER A 49 2.70 -6.39 -21.88
CA SER A 49 3.78 -5.55 -21.34
C SER A 49 4.31 -6.06 -20.00
N LEU A 50 5.59 -5.79 -19.71
CA LEU A 50 6.20 -6.07 -18.41
C LEU A 50 5.44 -5.41 -17.25
N ASP A 51 4.84 -4.25 -17.49
CA ASP A 51 4.05 -3.51 -16.50
C ASP A 51 2.77 -4.25 -16.12
N TYR A 52 2.11 -4.91 -17.09
CA TYR A 52 0.90 -5.71 -16.84
C TYR A 52 1.17 -6.94 -15.96
N ASN A 53 2.25 -7.67 -16.24
CA ASN A 53 2.63 -8.84 -15.45
C ASN A 53 3.16 -8.45 -14.05
N SER A 54 3.88 -7.33 -13.96
CA SER A 54 4.40 -6.82 -12.69
C SER A 54 3.28 -6.36 -11.74
N LEU A 55 2.14 -5.93 -12.29
CA LEU A 55 0.95 -5.55 -11.53
C LEU A 55 0.46 -6.68 -10.60
N PHE A 56 0.36 -7.90 -11.15
CA PHE A 56 -0.06 -9.08 -10.38
C PHE A 56 0.95 -9.45 -9.28
N ALA A 57 2.25 -9.35 -9.58
CA ALA A 57 3.30 -9.61 -8.61
C ALA A 57 3.26 -8.60 -7.45
N ILE A 58 3.15 -7.30 -7.75
CA ILE A 58 3.10 -6.24 -6.74
C ILE A 58 1.81 -6.36 -5.90
N ALA A 59 0.67 -6.63 -6.53
CA ALA A 59 -0.59 -6.83 -5.83
C ALA A 59 -0.54 -8.05 -4.89
N LEU A 60 0.04 -9.17 -5.34
CA LEU A 60 0.21 -10.37 -4.52
C LEU A 60 1.14 -10.11 -3.33
N VAL A 61 2.27 -9.44 -3.56
CA VAL A 61 3.21 -9.07 -2.49
C VAL A 61 2.54 -8.18 -1.45
N LEU A 62 1.82 -7.14 -1.90
CA LEU A 62 1.09 -6.24 -1.01
C LEU A 62 0.01 -6.96 -0.19
N PHE A 63 -0.72 -7.88 -0.83
CA PHE A 63 -1.69 -8.74 -0.15
C PHE A 63 -1.01 -9.60 0.93
N LEU A 64 0.10 -10.26 0.62
CA LEU A 64 0.84 -11.08 1.57
C LEU A 64 1.38 -10.25 2.74
N PHE A 65 1.92 -9.05 2.48
CA PHE A 65 2.35 -8.13 3.54
C PHE A 65 1.20 -7.74 4.46
N THR A 66 0.06 -7.37 3.89
CA THR A 66 -1.13 -7.00 4.67
C THR A 66 -1.64 -8.17 5.49
N LEU A 67 -1.66 -9.37 4.91
CA LEU A 67 -2.07 -10.60 5.59
C LEU A 67 -1.13 -10.94 6.75
N LEU A 68 0.18 -10.86 6.55
CA LEU A 68 1.20 -11.08 7.59
C LEU A 68 1.02 -10.10 8.75
N LEU A 69 0.89 -8.81 8.45
CA LEU A 69 0.65 -7.78 9.47
C LEU A 69 -0.67 -8.05 10.21
N ASN A 70 -1.72 -8.48 9.51
CA ASN A 70 -2.99 -8.83 10.14
C ASN A 70 -2.85 -10.04 11.08
N ILE A 71 -2.18 -11.10 10.66
CA ILE A 71 -1.93 -12.30 11.48
C ILE A 71 -1.08 -11.94 12.72
N ILE A 72 -0.02 -11.15 12.53
CA ILE A 72 0.84 -10.70 13.63
C ILE A 72 0.05 -9.82 14.60
N SER A 73 -0.73 -8.86 14.08
CA SER A 73 -1.60 -8.00 14.89
C SER A 73 -2.58 -8.82 15.72
N GLN A 74 -3.24 -9.82 15.13
CA GLN A 74 -4.13 -10.73 15.86
C GLN A 74 -3.39 -11.55 16.92
N ARG A 75 -2.18 -12.07 16.62
CA ARG A 75 -1.33 -12.78 17.59
C ARG A 75 -0.96 -11.89 18.78
N ILE A 76 -0.55 -10.65 18.51
CA ILE A 76 -0.19 -9.66 19.53
C ILE A 76 -1.42 -9.34 20.39
N ILE A 77 -2.55 -8.99 19.80
CA ILE A 77 -3.78 -8.64 20.54
C ILE A 77 -4.26 -9.81 21.41
N ARG A 78 -4.17 -11.05 20.92
CA ARG A 78 -4.48 -12.25 21.72
C ARG A 78 -3.55 -12.38 22.93
N ARG A 79 -2.25 -12.18 22.75
CA ARG A 79 -1.25 -12.22 23.83
C ARG A 79 -1.48 -11.12 24.89
N PHE A 80 -1.90 -9.93 24.47
CA PHE A 80 -2.17 -8.81 25.37
C PHE A 80 -3.56 -8.85 26.04
N ARG A 81 -4.46 -9.75 25.63
CA ARG A 81 -5.74 -10.00 26.32
C ARG A 81 -5.66 -11.08 27.41
N GLU A 82 -4.58 -11.86 27.44
CA GLU A 82 -4.33 -12.89 28.46
C GLU A 82 -3.54 -12.36 29.68
N VAL A 83 -3.19 -11.06 29.71
CA VAL A 83 -2.53 -10.38 30.84
C VAL A 83 -3.48 -9.44 31.57
#